data_AF-A0A7W0N9S9-F1
#
_entry.id   AF-A0A7W0N9S9-F1
#
_cell.length_a   1.000
_cell.length_b   1.000
_cell.length_c   1.000
_cell.angle_alpha   90.00
_cell.angle_beta   90.00
_cell.angle_gamma   90.00
#
_symmetry.space_group_name_H-M   'P 1'
#
loop_
_entity.id
_entity.type
_entity.pdbx_description
1 polymer ?
#
loop_
_entity_poly.entity_id
_entity_poly.type
_entity_poly.pdbx_seq_one_letter_code
_entity_poly.pdbx_strand_id
1 'polypeptide(L)'
;YMAGVFNWSAELEPAGDFDPGADARRFDELMALADVEPEREARNDLYREGEELVLLNAVYVPLGYWVQSYVQKPWLRGTRQGPWTGRLPVWFNQDVVVVEH
;
A
#
# COMPACT_ATOMS: atom_id res chain seq x y z
N TYR A 1 -11.55 -8.00 -9.78
CA TYR A 1 -10.87 -8.39 -8.53
C TYR A 1 -10.92 -7.27 -7.50
N MET A 2 -10.80 -6.00 -7.94
CA MET A 2 -10.76 -4.80 -7.09
C MET A 2 -12.03 -3.93 -7.13
N ALA A 3 -13.14 -4.48 -7.63
CA ALA A 3 -14.43 -3.79 -7.69
C ALA A 3 -14.88 -3.36 -6.29
N GLY A 4 -15.06 -2.05 -6.08
CA GLY A 4 -15.44 -1.46 -4.79
C GLY A 4 -14.29 -0.95 -3.93
N VAL A 5 -13.03 -1.28 -4.27
CA VAL A 5 -11.85 -0.61 -3.67
C VAL A 5 -11.62 0.74 -4.35
N PHE A 6 -11.70 0.74 -5.68
CA PHE A 6 -11.67 1.95 -6.50
C PHE A 6 -13.03 2.16 -7.17
N ASN A 7 -13.42 3.42 -7.34
CA ASN A 7 -14.56 3.78 -8.18
C ASN A 7 -14.12 3.83 -9.65
N TRP A 8 -13.67 2.69 -10.17
CA TRP A 8 -13.11 2.55 -11.51
C TRP A 8 -13.71 1.31 -12.18
N SER A 9 -14.56 1.53 -13.18
CA SER A 9 -15.33 0.46 -13.83
C SER A 9 -14.69 0.00 -15.13
N ALA A 10 -14.70 -1.32 -15.36
CA ALA A 10 -14.33 -1.94 -16.63
C ALA A 10 -15.32 -1.63 -17.77
N GLU A 11 -16.49 -1.09 -17.46
CA GLU A 11 -17.53 -0.76 -18.45
C GLU A 11 -17.46 0.70 -18.91
N LEU A 12 -16.42 1.44 -18.52
CA LEU A 12 -16.23 2.82 -18.97
C LEU A 12 -15.94 2.85 -20.47
N GLU A 13 -16.66 3.72 -21.18
CA GLU A 13 -16.43 3.98 -22.60
C GLU A 13 -15.09 4.71 -22.82
N PRO A 14 -14.41 4.46 -23.94
CA PRO A 14 -13.22 5.22 -24.32
C PRO A 14 -13.49 6.72 -24.42
N ALA A 15 -12.51 7.52 -24.02
CA ALA A 15 -12.57 8.99 -24.01
C ALA A 15 -11.31 9.59 -24.65
N GLY A 16 -11.43 10.01 -25.92
CA GLY A 16 -10.29 10.53 -26.68
C GLY A 16 -9.23 9.46 -26.90
N ASP A 17 -8.00 9.73 -26.46
CA ASP A 17 -6.87 8.79 -26.54
C ASP A 17 -6.81 7.80 -25.36
N PHE A 18 -7.77 7.87 -24.43
CA PHE A 18 -7.81 7.04 -23.22
C PHE A 18 -8.89 5.96 -23.31
N ASP A 19 -8.58 4.75 -22.84
CA ASP A 19 -9.53 3.65 -22.67
C ASP A 19 -9.55 3.20 -21.19
N PRO A 20 -10.21 3.96 -20.30
CA PRO A 20 -10.21 3.69 -18.87
C PRO A 20 -10.88 2.35 -18.52
N GLY A 21 -11.80 1.86 -19.37
CA GLY A 21 -12.43 0.56 -19.21
C GLY A 21 -11.47 -0.59 -19.51
N ALA A 22 -10.65 -0.47 -20.56
CA ALA A 22 -9.59 -1.43 -20.85
C ALA A 22 -8.50 -1.43 -19.78
N ASP A 23 -8.08 -0.25 -19.34
CA ASP A 23 -7.07 -0.12 -18.28
C ASP A 23 -7.56 -0.73 -16.96
N ALA A 24 -8.83 -0.57 -16.61
CA ALA A 24 -9.42 -1.21 -15.43
C ALA A 24 -9.38 -2.75 -15.50
N ARG A 25 -9.66 -3.33 -16.68
CA ARG A 25 -9.55 -4.78 -16.90
C ARG A 25 -8.09 -5.24 -16.78
N ARG A 26 -7.17 -4.51 -17.41
CA ARG A 26 -5.74 -4.81 -17.36
C ARG A 26 -5.21 -4.75 -15.93
N PHE A 27 -5.62 -3.75 -15.15
CA PHE A 27 -5.27 -3.65 -13.74
C PHE A 27 -5.74 -4.88 -12.95
N ASP A 28 -6.99 -5.30 -13.11
CA ASP A 28 -7.53 -6.49 -12.44
C ASP A 28 -6.74 -7.76 -12.80
N GLU A 29 -6.34 -7.93 -14.07
CA GLU A 29 -5.49 -9.03 -14.53
C GLU A 29 -4.10 -9.00 -13.87
N LEU A 30 -3.47 -7.83 -13.82
CA LEU A 30 -2.15 -7.63 -13.21
C LEU A 30 -2.17 -7.98 -11.71
N MET A 31 -3.20 -7.55 -10.97
CA MET A 31 -3.34 -7.88 -9.55
C MET A 31 -3.53 -9.39 -9.35
N ALA A 32 -4.36 -10.02 -10.19
CA ALA A 32 -4.60 -11.46 -10.11
C ALA A 32 -3.32 -12.27 -10.41
N LEU A 33 -2.49 -11.83 -11.36
CA LEU A 33 -1.19 -12.45 -11.66
C LEU A 33 -0.20 -12.22 -10.51
N ALA A 34 -0.11 -11.00 -9.99
CA ALA A 34 0.83 -10.65 -8.93
C ALA A 34 0.57 -11.46 -7.66
N ASP A 35 -0.70 -11.70 -7.31
CA ASP A 35 -1.09 -12.42 -6.09
C ASP A 35 -0.70 -13.90 -6.10
N VAL A 36 -0.49 -14.49 -7.27
CA VAL A 36 -0.04 -15.88 -7.42
C VAL A 36 1.42 -16.00 -7.83
N GLU A 37 2.12 -14.90 -8.10
CA GLU A 37 3.51 -14.89 -8.55
C GLU A 37 4.49 -15.16 -7.38
N PRO A 38 5.20 -16.30 -7.38
CA PRO A 38 6.12 -16.66 -6.29
C PRO A 38 7.40 -15.81 -6.27
N GLU A 39 7.90 -15.41 -7.44
CA GLU A 39 9.14 -14.65 -7.54
C GLU A 39 8.89 -13.18 -7.17
N ARG A 40 9.74 -12.64 -6.29
CA ARG A 40 9.51 -11.34 -5.68
C ARG A 40 9.69 -10.20 -6.68
N GLU A 41 10.71 -10.25 -7.53
CA GLU A 41 10.99 -9.19 -8.50
C GLU A 41 9.91 -9.14 -9.56
N ALA A 42 9.52 -10.29 -10.11
CA ALA A 42 8.41 -10.43 -11.05
C ALA A 42 7.08 -9.95 -10.45
N ARG A 43 6.79 -10.33 -9.20
CA ARG A 43 5.59 -9.84 -8.50
C ARG A 43 5.62 -8.31 -8.33
N ASN A 44 6.76 -7.74 -7.98
CA ASN A 44 6.91 -6.30 -7.83
C ASN A 44 6.75 -5.57 -9.17
N ASP A 45 7.24 -6.13 -10.26
CA ASP A 45 7.07 -5.56 -11.60
C ASP A 45 5.60 -5.53 -12.02
N LEU A 46 4.84 -6.61 -11.73
CA LEU A 46 3.39 -6.66 -11.97
C LEU A 46 2.63 -5.61 -11.15
N TYR A 47 2.97 -5.45 -9.87
CA TYR A 47 2.37 -4.40 -9.04
C TYR A 47 2.72 -2.99 -9.53
N ARG A 48 3.96 -2.77 -9.99
CA ARG A 48 4.38 -1.48 -10.56
C ARG A 48 3.57 -1.13 -11.82
N GLU A 49 3.42 -2.06 -12.75
CA GLU A 49 2.60 -1.84 -13.95
C GLU A 49 1.15 -1.53 -13.57
N GLY A 50 0.61 -2.22 -12.56
CA GLY A 50 -0.70 -1.93 -12.02
C GLY A 50 -0.80 -0.50 -11.45
N GLU A 51 0.16 -0.07 -10.64
CA GLU A 51 0.20 1.28 -10.06
C GLU A 51 0.23 2.37 -11.14
N GLU A 52 0.99 2.16 -12.21
CA GLU A 52 1.07 3.09 -13.34
C GLU A 52 -0.31 3.33 -13.99
N LEU A 53 -1.13 2.28 -14.17
CA LEU A 53 -2.48 2.40 -14.72
C LEU A 53 -3.40 3.22 -13.81
N VAL A 54 -3.28 3.03 -12.49
CA VAL A 54 -4.11 3.73 -11.52
C VAL A 54 -3.75 5.22 -11.44
N LEU A 55 -2.45 5.54 -11.58
CA LEU A 55 -1.96 6.93 -11.69
C LEU A 55 -2.37 7.58 -13.02
N LEU A 56 -2.22 6.88 -14.14
CA LEU A 56 -2.57 7.38 -15.48
C LEU A 56 -4.06 7.73 -15.58
N ASN A 57 -4.91 6.90 -14.99
CA ASN A 57 -6.37 7.09 -14.99
C ASN A 57 -6.87 7.99 -13.84
N ALA A 58 -5.96 8.54 -13.02
CA ALA A 58 -6.27 9.38 -11.87
C ALA A 58 -7.32 8.76 -10.91
N VAL A 59 -7.27 7.44 -10.76
CA VAL A 59 -8.23 6.65 -9.97
C VAL A 59 -8.02 6.87 -8.46
N TYR A 60 -6.77 7.16 -8.06
CA TYR A 60 -6.47 7.83 -6.79
C TYR A 60 -5.49 8.98 -7.03
N VAL A 61 -5.52 9.96 -6.12
CA VAL A 61 -4.54 11.05 -6.07
C VAL A 61 -3.73 10.90 -4.78
N PRO A 62 -2.44 10.57 -4.85
CA PRO A 62 -1.62 10.45 -3.65
C PRO A 62 -1.43 11.83 -3.03
N LEU A 63 -1.98 12.03 -1.83
CA LEU A 63 -1.85 13.30 -1.09
C LEU A 63 -0.57 13.35 -0.23
N GLY A 64 -0.07 12.19 0.15
CA GLY A 64 1.07 12.02 1.03
C GLY A 64 1.00 10.68 1.76
N TYR A 65 2.07 10.35 2.49
CA TYR A 65 2.10 9.18 3.36
C TYR A 65 1.97 9.60 4.81
N TRP A 66 1.21 8.83 5.58
CA TRP A 66 1.08 9.06 7.01
C TRP A 66 2.38 8.70 7.73
N VAL A 67 2.91 9.65 8.52
CA VAL A 67 4.04 9.40 9.41
C VAL A 67 3.53 9.21 10.83
N GLN A 68 3.78 8.03 11.37
CA GLN A 68 3.39 7.74 12.74
C GLN A 68 4.27 8.49 13.73
N SER A 69 3.64 9.36 14.52
CA SER A 69 4.31 10.18 15.53
C SER A 69 3.95 9.69 16.93
N TYR A 70 4.92 9.70 17.84
CA TYR A 70 4.77 9.20 19.20
C TYR A 70 5.44 10.10 20.22
N VAL A 71 4.94 10.07 21.44
CA VAL A 71 5.58 10.67 22.61
C VAL A 71 5.96 9.54 23.57
N GLN A 72 7.22 9.49 23.97
CA GLN A 72 7.72 8.52 24.95
C GLN A 72 8.39 9.22 26.13
N LYS A 73 8.33 8.59 27.30
CA LYS A 73 9.08 9.05 28.47
C LYS A 73 10.58 8.89 28.21
N PRO A 74 11.44 9.84 28.61
CA PRO A 74 12.87 9.82 28.28
C PRO A 74 13.64 8.68 28.95
N TRP A 75 13.11 8.08 30.02
CA TRP A 75 13.70 6.92 30.70
C TRP A 75 13.34 5.58 30.04
N LEU A 76 12.47 5.55 29.03
CA LEU A 76 12.21 4.35 28.24
C LEU A 76 13.27 4.23 27.15
N ARG A 77 14.00 3.11 27.14
CA ARG A 77 15.01 2.77 26.13
C ARG A 77 14.61 1.49 25.39
N GLY A 78 15.18 1.27 24.20
CA GLY A 78 14.99 0.03 23.44
C GLY A 78 13.68 -0.07 22.63
N THR A 79 12.82 0.94 22.66
CA THR A 79 11.57 0.97 21.90
C THR A 79 11.86 1.02 20.39
N ARG A 80 11.17 0.18 19.60
CA ARG A 80 11.21 0.21 18.13
C ARG A 80 9.80 0.36 17.60
N GLN A 81 9.64 1.28 16.65
CA GLN A 81 8.38 1.55 15.98
C GLN A 81 8.42 0.87 14.60
N GLY A 82 7.54 -0.12 14.41
CA GLY A 82 7.36 -0.76 13.12
C GLY A 82 6.48 0.08 12.18
N PRO A 83 6.46 -0.22 10.87
CA PRO A 83 5.64 0.49 9.89
C PRO A 83 4.14 0.17 9.98
N TRP A 84 3.73 -0.76 10.83
CA TRP A 84 2.34 -1.23 10.93
C TRP A 84 1.61 -0.61 12.13
N THR A 85 0.41 -0.10 11.89
CA THR A 85 -0.39 0.69 12.85
C THR A 85 -1.45 -0.13 13.62
N GLY A 86 -1.61 -1.42 13.30
CA GLY A 86 -2.50 -2.31 14.04
C GLY A 86 -1.83 -2.87 15.30
N ARG A 87 -2.59 -3.04 16.38
CA ARG A 87 -2.24 -3.77 17.62
C ARG A 87 -0.78 -3.64 18.11
N LEU A 88 -0.56 -2.63 18.95
CA LEU A 88 0.59 -2.40 19.83
C LEU A 88 1.86 -1.89 19.13
N PRO A 89 2.17 -0.58 19.21
CA PRO A 89 3.38 0.04 18.63
C PRO A 89 4.67 -0.29 19.42
N VAL A 90 4.67 -1.35 20.20
CA VAL A 90 5.81 -1.67 21.04
C VAL A 90 6.01 -3.16 20.97
N TRP A 91 6.82 -3.59 20.02
CA TRP A 91 7.67 -4.72 20.35
C TRP A 91 8.53 -4.24 21.52
N PHE A 92 8.08 -4.53 22.74
CA PHE A 92 8.97 -4.53 23.90
C PHE A 92 9.95 -5.65 23.59
N ASN A 93 11.05 -5.30 22.91
CA ASN A 93 12.14 -6.24 22.77
C ASN A 93 12.65 -6.57 24.17
N GLN A 94 13.44 -7.63 24.27
CA GLN A 94 14.10 -8.00 25.52
C GLN A 94 15.02 -6.89 26.08
N ASP A 95 15.24 -5.81 25.31
CA ASP A 95 16.08 -4.68 25.66
C ASP A 95 15.30 -3.49 26.28
N VAL A 96 13.96 -3.55 26.39
CA VAL A 96 13.22 -2.47 27.08
C VAL A 96 13.42 -2.58 28.58
N VAL A 97 14.23 -1.67 29.11
CA VAL A 97 14.49 -1.51 30.55
C VAL A 97 13.83 -0.24 31.08
N VAL A 98 13.15 -0.35 32.21
CA VAL A 98 12.72 0.79 33.03
C VAL A 98 13.86 1.10 33.99
N VAL A 99 14.46 2.27 33.86
CA VAL A 99 15.69 2.60 34.61
C VAL A 99 15.45 3.44 35.87
N GLU A 100 14.31 4.14 36.01
CA GLU A 100 13.95 4.97 37.19
C GLU A 100 12.41 5.06 37.38
N HIS A 101 11.95 5.10 38.64
CA HIS A 101 10.55 5.28 39.07
C HIS A 101 10.35 6.58 39.84
#